data_AF-A0A3P8B5B9-F1
#
_entry.id   AF-A0A3P8B5B9-F1
#
_cell.length_a   1.000
_cell.length_b   1.000
_cell.length_c   1.000
_cell.angle_alpha   90.00
_cell.angle_beta   90.00
_cell.angle_gamma   90.00
#
_symmetry.space_group_name_H-M   'P 1'
#
loop_
_entity.id
_entity.type
_entity.pdbx_description
1 polymer ?
#
loop_
_entity_poly.entity_id
_entity_poly.type
_entity_poly.pdbx_seq_one_letter_code
_entity_poly.pdbx_strand_id
1 'polypeptide(L)'
;MIGFHHRKGSVVELVYPSLSCDSSDHTHLPHPWRHLPALAIADGAHNYTKDCTYFSLPSIEKKGDSVFGIACYRQADSAQYFVKDTFHHAVATDVTAMLEIFSFIQAP
;
A
#
# COMPACT_ATOMS: atom_id res chain seq x y z
N MET A 1 -5.30 0.49 1.80
CA MET A 1 -4.98 -0.79 1.13
C MET A 1 -4.22 -0.49 -0.13
N ILE A 2 -3.07 -1.13 -0.29
CA ILE A 2 -2.24 -1.05 -1.49
C ILE A 2 -2.17 -2.44 -2.10
N GLY A 3 -2.50 -2.55 -3.39
CA GLY A 3 -2.35 -3.78 -4.18
C GLY A 3 -1.15 -3.70 -5.11
N PHE A 4 -0.80 -4.82 -5.77
CA PHE A 4 0.30 -4.86 -6.74
C PHE A 4 -0.15 -5.44 -8.08
N HIS A 5 -0.05 -4.63 -9.13
CA HIS A 5 -0.37 -5.05 -10.50
C HIS A 5 0.90 -5.14 -11.34
N HIS A 6 1.20 -6.31 -11.90
CA HIS A 6 2.44 -6.59 -12.64
C HIS A 6 2.83 -5.58 -13.75
N ARG A 7 1.87 -4.85 -14.35
CA ARG A 7 2.15 -3.75 -15.30
C ARG A 7 2.19 -2.35 -14.70
N LYS A 8 1.48 -2.10 -13.59
CA LYS A 8 1.30 -0.76 -13.01
C LYS A 8 2.14 -0.56 -11.74
N GLY A 9 2.70 -1.63 -11.20
CA GLY A 9 3.35 -1.65 -9.89
C GLY A 9 2.33 -1.59 -8.76
N SER A 10 2.77 -1.02 -7.64
CA SER A 10 1.95 -0.76 -6.45
C SER A 10 0.87 0.27 -6.74
N VAL A 11 -0.39 -0.04 -6.42
CA VAL A 11 -1.55 0.81 -6.67
C VAL A 11 -2.37 1.00 -5.40
N VAL A 12 -2.98 2.18 -5.23
CA VAL A 12 -3.92 2.45 -4.13
C VAL A 12 -5.28 1.87 -4.49
N GLU A 13 -5.83 1.04 -3.62
CA GLU A 13 -7.15 0.41 -3.84
C GLU A 13 -8.21 0.96 -2.89
N LEU A 14 -7.81 1.32 -1.66
CA LEU A 14 -8.71 1.88 -0.66
C LEU A 14 -7.96 2.80 0.28
N VAL A 15 -8.54 3.96 0.57
CA VAL A 15 -8.07 4.88 1.60
C VAL A 15 -9.18 5.06 2.64
N TYR A 16 -8.85 4.86 3.91
CA TYR A 16 -9.79 5.06 5.01
C TYR A 16 -9.06 5.66 6.23
N PRO A 17 -9.59 6.74 6.85
CA PRO A 17 -10.69 7.58 6.35
C PRO A 17 -10.30 8.24 5.01
N SER A 18 -11.29 8.69 4.23
CA SER A 18 -11.02 9.34 2.94
C SER A 18 -10.12 10.56 3.13
N LEU A 19 -8.99 10.61 2.41
CA LEU A 19 -8.06 11.76 2.43
C LEU A 19 -8.43 12.82 1.39
N SER A 20 -9.23 12.44 0.39
CA SER A 20 -9.79 13.33 -0.61
C SER A 20 -11.02 14.04 -0.05
N CYS A 21 -11.07 15.37 -0.26
CA CYS A 21 -12.26 16.18 -0.01
C CYS A 21 -13.33 15.95 -1.10
N ASP A 22 -12.91 15.50 -2.29
CA ASP A 22 -13.79 15.15 -3.39
C ASP A 22 -14.22 13.67 -3.28
N SER A 23 -15.52 13.45 -3.20
CA SER A 23 -16.12 12.13 -2.93
C SER A 23 -16.04 11.15 -4.10
N SER A 24 -15.48 11.53 -5.25
CA SER A 24 -15.44 10.69 -6.45
C SER A 24 -14.17 9.83 -6.56
N ASP A 25 -13.08 10.17 -5.87
CA ASP A 25 -11.83 9.43 -5.95
C ASP A 25 -11.29 9.04 -4.57
N HIS A 26 -11.65 7.83 -4.14
CA HIS A 26 -11.21 7.22 -2.89
C HIS A 26 -9.79 6.62 -2.95
N THR A 27 -9.10 6.75 -4.09
CA THR A 27 -7.73 6.25 -4.29
C THR A 27 -6.70 7.37 -4.38
N HIS A 28 -7.16 8.62 -4.47
CA HIS A 28 -6.29 9.78 -4.56
C HIS A 28 -5.52 10.01 -3.25
N LEU A 29 -4.20 10.14 -3.38
CA LEU A 29 -3.31 10.51 -2.28
C LEU A 29 -2.89 11.97 -2.40
N PRO A 30 -2.69 12.67 -1.28
CA PRO A 30 -2.12 14.01 -1.31
C PRO A 30 -0.72 13.98 -1.93
N HIS A 31 -0.33 15.06 -2.63
CA HIS A 31 0.93 15.10 -3.37
C HIS A 31 2.18 14.67 -2.55
N PRO A 32 2.33 15.06 -1.27
CA PRO A 32 3.46 14.60 -0.45
C PRO A 32 3.52 13.08 -0.24
N TRP A 33 2.41 12.37 -0.39
CA TRP A 33 2.28 10.92 -0.20
C TRP A 33 2.18 10.15 -1.52
N ARG A 34 2.44 10.78 -2.67
CA ARG A 34 2.38 10.13 -4.01
C ARG A 34 3.22 8.84 -4.14
N HIS A 35 4.26 8.69 -3.32
CA HIS A 35 5.16 7.53 -3.33
C HIS A 35 4.82 6.47 -2.27
N LEU A 36 3.77 6.71 -1.47
CA LEU A 36 3.31 5.79 -0.44
C LEU A 36 3.07 4.35 -0.95
N PRO A 37 2.50 4.11 -2.15
CA PRO A 37 2.31 2.74 -2.64
C PRO A 37 3.63 1.96 -2.77
N ALA A 38 4.69 2.62 -3.26
CA ALA A 38 6.00 2.01 -3.42
C ALA A 38 6.71 1.78 -2.07
N LEU A 39 6.43 2.61 -1.06
CA LEU A 39 6.95 2.42 0.30
C LEU A 39 6.22 1.29 1.04
N ALA A 40 4.94 1.05 0.72
CA ALA A 40 4.14 0.03 1.38
C ALA A 40 4.50 -1.40 0.94
N ILE A 41 4.98 -1.57 -0.30
CA ILE A 41 5.39 -2.86 -0.87
C ILE A 41 6.85 -2.74 -1.33
N ALA A 42 7.78 -3.13 -0.46
CA ALA A 42 9.22 -3.07 -0.73
C ALA A 42 9.63 -3.98 -1.90
N ASP A 43 10.68 -3.59 -2.62
CA ASP A 43 11.30 -4.42 -3.65
C ASP A 43 11.85 -5.71 -3.01
N GLY A 44 11.31 -6.85 -3.40
CA GLY A 44 11.57 -8.14 -2.74
C GLY A 44 10.44 -8.67 -1.85
N ALA A 45 9.30 -7.98 -1.75
CA ALA A 45 8.11 -8.50 -1.07
C ALA A 45 7.64 -9.87 -1.59
N HIS A 46 8.03 -10.25 -2.81
CA HIS A 46 7.73 -11.55 -3.38
C HIS A 46 8.44 -12.73 -2.69
N ASN A 47 9.49 -12.46 -1.89
CA ASN A 47 10.27 -13.48 -1.20
C ASN A 47 9.68 -13.89 0.15
N TYR A 48 8.65 -13.20 0.63
CA TYR A 48 8.10 -13.40 1.96
C TYR A 48 6.58 -13.58 1.91
N THR A 49 6.08 -14.62 2.57
CA THR A 49 4.63 -14.86 2.67
C THR A 49 3.92 -13.79 3.49
N LYS A 50 4.62 -13.15 4.44
CA LYS A 50 4.15 -12.01 5.23
C LYS A 50 5.33 -11.20 5.72
N ASP A 51 5.20 -9.89 5.75
CA ASP A 51 6.18 -8.99 6.35
C ASP A 51 5.57 -7.62 6.66
N CYS A 52 6.33 -6.75 7.33
CA CYS A 52 5.95 -5.36 7.57
C CYS A 52 7.08 -4.40 7.19
N THR A 53 6.70 -3.29 6.56
CA THR A 53 7.59 -2.18 6.19
C THR A 53 7.26 -0.97 7.06
N TYR A 54 8.30 -0.28 7.54
CA TYR A 54 8.19 0.89 8.40
C TYR A 54 8.81 2.10 7.70
N PHE A 55 8.11 3.24 7.72
CA PHE A 55 8.58 4.45 7.05
C PHE A 55 8.01 5.72 7.69
N SER A 56 8.65 6.86 7.40
CA SER A 56 8.15 8.17 7.80
C SER A 56 7.70 8.95 6.56
N LEU A 57 6.59 9.68 6.68
CA LEU A 57 6.08 10.59 5.65
C LEU A 57 6.02 12.02 6.19
N PRO A 58 6.09 13.04 5.33
CA PRO A 58 5.76 14.40 5.75
C PRO A 58 4.29 14.48 6.20
N SER A 59 4.01 15.22 7.27
CA SER A 59 2.64 15.50 7.70
C SER A 59 1.91 16.37 6.67
N ILE A 60 0.64 16.04 6.42
CA ILE A 60 -0.27 16.80 5.56
C ILE A 60 -1.09 17.83 6.37
N GLU A 61 -1.07 17.73 7.70
CA GLU A 61 -1.80 18.64 8.60
C GLU A 61 -0.90 19.78 9.09
N LYS A 62 0.36 19.47 9.44
CA LYS A 62 1.31 20.42 10.01
C LYS A 62 2.67 20.36 9.31
N LYS A 63 3.03 21.47 8.66
CA LYS A 63 4.32 21.60 7.97
C LYS A 63 5.48 21.46 8.96
N GLY A 64 6.46 20.63 8.61
CA GLY A 64 7.65 20.37 9.43
C GLY A 64 7.53 19.15 10.33
N ASP A 65 6.32 18.62 10.52
CA ASP A 65 6.11 17.36 11.25
C ASP A 65 6.17 16.16 10.30
N SER A 66 6.38 14.98 10.87
CA SER A 66 6.30 13.70 10.17
C SER A 66 5.20 12.83 10.76
N VAL A 67 4.68 11.90 9.95
CA VAL A 67 3.83 10.79 10.42
C VAL A 67 4.58 9.49 10.20
N PHE A 68 4.32 8.49 11.06
CA PHE A 68 4.92 7.18 10.97
C PHE A 68 3.93 6.20 10.36
N GLY A 69 4.36 5.48 9.33
CA GLY A 69 3.55 4.50 8.61
C GLY A 69 4.05 3.08 8.82
N ILE A 70 3.12 2.16 9.01
CA ILE A 70 3.38 0.72 9.08
C ILE A 70 2.55 0.02 8.00
N ALA A 71 3.21 -0.55 7.01
CA ALA A 71 2.56 -1.34 5.96
C ALA A 71 2.86 -2.82 6.18
N CYS A 72 1.86 -3.61 6.51
CA CYS A 72 2.00 -5.06 6.61
C CYS A 72 1.33 -5.72 5.41
N TYR A 73 2.00 -6.68 4.80
CA TYR A 73 1.49 -7.41 3.66
C TYR A 73 1.50 -8.92 3.92
N ARG A 74 0.62 -9.61 3.19
CA ARG A 74 0.62 -11.08 3.10
C ARG A 74 0.46 -11.45 1.63
N GLN A 75 1.25 -12.43 1.17
CA GLN A 75 1.05 -13.06 -0.12
C GLN A 75 -0.12 -14.04 -0.05
N ALA A 76 -1.06 -13.87 -0.97
CA ALA A 76 -2.04 -14.90 -1.27
C ALA A 76 -1.40 -15.96 -2.18
N ASP A 77 -1.54 -17.25 -1.81
CA ASP A 77 -1.13 -18.34 -2.68
C ASP A 77 -2.14 -18.47 -3.82
N SER A 78 -1.68 -18.24 -5.06
CA SER A 78 -2.48 -18.40 -6.27
C SER A 78 -3.14 -19.78 -6.38
N ALA A 79 -2.54 -20.82 -5.79
CA ALA A 79 -3.09 -22.17 -5.80
C ALA A 79 -4.41 -22.29 -5.01
N GLN A 80 -4.71 -21.35 -4.12
CA GLN A 80 -5.96 -21.31 -3.38
C GLN A 80 -7.10 -20.65 -4.17
N TYR A 81 -6.79 -20.02 -5.31
CA TYR A 81 -7.72 -19.23 -6.12
C TYR A 81 -7.88 -19.74 -7.55
N PHE A 82 -7.67 -21.04 -7.79
CA PHE A 82 -7.96 -21.67 -9.08
C PHE A 82 -9.46 -21.61 -9.40
N VAL A 83 -9.90 -20.52 -10.04
CA VAL A 83 -11.12 -20.50 -10.83
C VAL A 83 -10.77 -21.16 -12.18
N LYS A 84 -11.40 -22.29 -12.46
CA LYS A 84 -11.40 -22.91 -13.80
C LYS A 84 -11.94 -21.87 -14.80
N ASP A 85 -11.06 -21.16 -15.51
CA ASP A 85 -11.28 -20.83 -16.94
C ASP A 85 -10.19 -19.99 -17.62
N THR A 86 -9.09 -19.59 -16.96
CA THR A 86 -8.08 -18.77 -17.68
C THR A 86 -6.65 -19.18 -17.36
N PHE A 87 -6.16 -20.22 -18.06
CA PHE A 87 -4.74 -20.41 -18.26
C PHE A 87 -4.22 -19.33 -19.20
N HIS A 88 -3.53 -18.32 -18.68
CA HIS A 88 -2.34 -17.71 -19.28
C HIS A 88 -1.62 -16.88 -18.19
N HIS A 89 -0.55 -17.44 -17.63
CA HIS A 89 0.51 -16.72 -16.91
C HIS A 89 0.13 -15.89 -15.66
N ALA A 90 -0.67 -16.44 -14.75
CA ALA A 90 -0.80 -15.86 -13.42
C ALA A 90 0.35 -16.32 -12.49
N VAL A 91 1.58 -15.83 -12.74
CA VAL A 91 2.55 -15.67 -11.64
C VAL A 91 2.21 -14.34 -10.98
N ALA A 92 1.07 -14.27 -10.33
CA ALA A 92 0.64 -13.10 -9.60
C ALA A 92 0.34 -13.55 -8.18
N THR A 93 1.40 -13.67 -7.38
CA THR A 93 1.28 -13.51 -5.93
C THR A 93 0.62 -12.14 -5.71
N ASP A 94 -0.67 -12.14 -5.40
CA ASP A 94 -1.36 -10.91 -5.05
C ASP A 94 -0.81 -10.47 -3.69
N VAL A 95 -0.12 -9.32 -3.68
CA VAL A 95 0.46 -8.74 -2.48
C VAL A 95 -0.44 -7.58 -2.08
N THR A 96 -1.27 -7.81 -1.08
CA THR A 96 -2.09 -6.76 -0.47
C THR A 96 -1.42 -6.28 0.80
N ALA A 97 -1.10 -4.98 0.84
CA ALA A 97 -0.65 -4.32 2.05
C ALA A 97 -1.80 -3.58 2.74
N MET A 98 -2.06 -3.94 3.99
CA MET A 98 -2.87 -3.13 4.89
C MET A 98 -1.95 -2.11 5.55
N LEU A 99 -2.34 -0.84 5.45
CA LEU A 99 -1.55 0.28 5.92
C LEU A 99 -2.29 0.92 7.10
N GLU A 100 -1.62 1.00 8.24
CA GLU A 100 -2.01 1.85 9.35
C GLU A 100 -1.02 3.02 9.43
N ILE A 101 -1.53 4.25 9.38
CA ILE A 101 -0.74 5.47 9.55
C ILE A 101 -1.03 6.00 10.95
N PHE A 102 0.02 6.10 11.76
CA PHE A 102 -0.05 6.69 13.09
C PHE A 102 0.57 8.08 13.04
N SER A 103 -0.16 9.07 13.53
CA SER A 103 0.40 10.40 13.80
C SER A 103 1.31 10.31 15.02
N PHE A 104 2.58 9.97 14.81
CA PHE A 104 3.62 10.14 15.83
C PHE A 104 4.31 11.48 15.59
N ILE A 105 4.09 12.43 16.51
CA ILE A 105 4.85 13.67 16.58
C ILE A 105 6.25 13.29 17.06
N GLN A 106 7.21 13.12 16.15
CA GLN A 106 8.62 13.28 16.52
C GLN A 106 8.89 14.77 16.62
N ALA A 107 8.61 15.33 17.81
CA ALA A 107 9.23 16.59 18.21
C ALA A 107 10.73 16.35 18.38
N PRO A 108 11.59 17.32 17.98
CA PRO A 108 13.05 17.16 18.01
C PRO A 108 13.61 16.88 19.40
#